data_AF-A0AAW4SBX8-F1
#
_entry.id   AF-A0AAW4SBX8-F1
#
_cell.length_a   1.000
_cell.length_b   1.000
_cell.length_c   1.000
_cell.angle_alpha   90.00
_cell.angle_beta   90.00
_cell.angle_gamma   90.00
#
_symmetry.space_group_name_H-M   'P 1'
#
loop_
_entity.id
_entity.type
_entity.pdbx_description
1 polymer ?
#
loop_
_entity_poly.entity_id
_entity_poly.type
_entity_poly.pdbx_seq_one_letter_code
_entity_poly.pdbx_strand_id
1 'polypeptide(L)' 'MDRQIVFKCPQTGLNVQHRLTDEPSDRTHVSVSCPACTRLHLIERASGKPVGERRR' A
#
# COMPACT_ATOMS: atom_id res chain seq x y z
N MET A 1 2.28 10.04 13.11
CA MET A 1 3.66 9.89 12.60
C MET A 1 3.59 9.32 11.19
N ASP A 2 4.40 9.77 10.26
CA ASP A 2 4.51 9.09 8.97
C ASP A 2 5.29 7.77 9.08
N ARG A 3 4.80 6.72 8.42
CA ARG A 3 5.42 5.39 8.38
C ARG A 3 5.84 5.10 6.94
N GLN A 4 7.14 4.99 6.68
CA GLN A 4 7.59 4.45 5.40
C GLN A 4 7.36 2.94 5.37
N ILE A 5 6.71 2.48 4.31
CA ILE A 5 6.55 1.06 4.01
C ILE A 5 7.06 0.77 2.60
N VAL A 6 7.45 -0.47 2.36
CA VAL A 6 7.78 -0.95 1.02
C VAL A 6 6.80 -2.07 0.72
N PHE A 7 6.03 -1.91 -0.36
CA PHE A 7 5.12 -2.95 -0.83
C PHE A 7 5.48 -3.35 -2.26
N LYS A 8 5.25 -4.60 -2.61
CA LYS A 8 5.44 -5.08 -3.98
C LYS A 8 4.19 -4.77 -4.79
N CYS A 9 4.34 -4.02 -5.87
CA CYS A 9 3.25 -3.77 -6.81
C CYS A 9 2.89 -5.09 -7.51
N PRO A 10 1.64 -5.61 -7.39
CA PRO A 10 1.25 -6.86 -8.03
C PRO A 10 1.21 -6.75 -9.56
N GLN A 11 1.12 -5.52 -10.08
CA GLN A 11 0.99 -5.25 -11.50
C GLN A 11 2.33 -5.21 -12.24
N THR A 12 3.34 -4.58 -11.63
CA THR A 12 4.65 -4.38 -12.24
C THR A 12 5.73 -5.25 -11.62
N GLY A 13 5.45 -5.89 -10.48
CA GLY A 13 6.42 -6.67 -9.72
C GLY A 13 7.49 -5.83 -9.01
N LEU A 14 7.44 -4.50 -9.13
CA LEU A 14 8.39 -3.58 -8.52
C LEU A 14 8.11 -3.37 -7.04
N ASN A 15 9.17 -3.25 -6.24
CA ASN A 15 9.08 -2.82 -4.86
C ASN A 15 8.91 -1.30 -4.84
N VAL A 16 7.77 -0.85 -4.33
CA VAL A 16 7.39 0.55 -4.27
C VAL A 16 7.46 1.01 -2.83
N GLN A 17 8.35 1.96 -2.56
CA GLN A 17 8.43 2.62 -1.27
C GLN A 17 7.37 3.72 -1.20
N HIS A 18 6.53 3.69 -0.16
CA HIS A 18 5.49 4.67 0.04
C HIS A 18 5.43 5.11 1.51
N ARG A 19 5.17 6.41 1.71
CA ARG A 19 5.04 7.00 3.04
C ARG A 19 3.56 7.00 3.41
N LEU A 20 3.22 6.15 4.34
CA LEU A 20 1.88 5.99 4.88
C LEU A 20 1.70 7.04 5.98
N THR A 21 0.81 8.00 5.78
CA THR A 21 0.42 8.90 6.88
C THR A 21 -0.43 8.11 7.85
N ASP A 22 0.01 8.03 9.11
CA ASP A 22 -0.75 7.49 10.22
C ASP A 22 -1.86 8.50 10.60
N GLU A 23 -2.81 8.72 9.69
CA GLU A 23 -4.05 9.42 10.01
C GLU A 23 -4.90 8.45 10.84
N PRO A 24 -5.32 8.75 12.08
CA PRO A 24 -6.20 7.87 12.85
C PRO A 24 -7.51 7.73 12.08
N SER A 25 -7.64 6.63 11.37
CA SER A 25 -8.80 6.29 10.58
C SER A 25 -9.09 4.86 10.98
N ASP A 26 -10.29 4.60 11.49
CA ASP A 26 -10.82 3.28 11.87
C ASP A 26 -10.72 2.23 10.75
N ARG A 27 -10.29 2.64 9.56
CA ARG A 27 -10.00 1.75 8.44
C ARG A 27 -8.65 1.07 8.67
N THR A 28 -8.68 -0.25 8.84
CA THR A 28 -7.50 -1.14 8.86
C THR A 28 -6.69 -1.08 7.56
N HIS A 29 -7.27 -0.53 6.48
CA HIS A 29 -6.72 -0.46 5.14
C HIS A 29 -6.62 0.98 4.64
N VAL A 30 -5.49 1.35 4.06
CA VAL A 30 -5.30 2.64 3.39
C VAL A 30 -5.22 2.45 1.89
N SER A 31 -5.79 3.38 1.13
CA SER A 31 -5.59 3.43 -0.32
C SER A 31 -4.36 4.28 -0.63
N VAL A 32 -3.33 3.68 -1.22
CA VAL A 32 -2.12 4.38 -1.63
C VAL A 32 -2.03 4.44 -3.15
N SER A 33 -1.62 5.59 -3.69
CA SER A 33 -1.31 5.72 -5.10
C SER A 33 0.05 5.13 -5.40
N CYS A 34 0.09 4.09 -6.21
CA CYS A 34 1.31 3.43 -6.63
C CYS A 34 1.97 4.18 -7.79
N PRO A 35 3.14 4.80 -7.62
CA PRO A 35 3.84 5.48 -8.72
C PRO A 35 4.27 4.52 -9.85
N ALA A 36 4.41 3.22 -9.57
CA ALA A 36 4.88 2.26 -10.58
C ALA A 36 3.80 1.88 -11.60
N CYS A 37 2.53 1.77 -11.19
CA CYS A 37 1.43 1.38 -12.07
C CYS A 37 0.37 2.47 -12.22
N THR A 38 0.54 3.61 -11.54
CA THR A 38 -0.43 4.72 -11.45
C THR A 38 -1.82 4.27 -10.97
N ARG A 39 -1.91 3.15 -10.24
CA ARG A 39 -3.15 2.63 -9.65
C ARG A 39 -3.17 2.81 -8.13
N LEU A 40 -4.38 2.79 -7.57
CA LEU A 40 -4.59 2.76 -6.14
C LEU A 40 -4.49 1.31 -5.63
N HIS A 41 -3.61 1.08 -4.67
CA HIS A 41 -3.53 -0.19 -3.94
C HIS A 41 -4.00 0.01 -2.51
N LEU A 42 -4.82 -0.92 -2.01
CA LEU A 42 -5.13 -0.95 -0.60
C LEU A 42 -4.01 -1.64 0.16
N ILE A 43 -3.57 -1.08 1.28
CA ILE A 43 -2.51 -1.64 2.13
C ILE A 43 -3.00 -1.72 3.57
N GLU A 44 -2.75 -2.85 4.22
CA GLU A 44 -3.02 -3.02 5.64
C GLU A 44 -2.08 -2.18 6.49
N ARG A 45 -2.66 -1.37 7.37
CA ARG A 45 -1.90 -0.50 8.28
C ARG A 45 -1.12 -1.31 9.31
N ALA A 46 -1.73 -2.40 9.79
CA ALA A 46 -1.14 -3.28 10.78
C ALA A 46 0.08 -4.05 10.24
N SER A 47 0.02 -4.52 8.99
CA SER A 47 1.03 -5.41 8.41
C SER A 47 1.91 -4.76 7.34
N GLY A 48 1.52 -3.59 6.82
CA GLY A 48 2.17 -2.96 5.66
C GLY A 48 2.01 -3.73 4.34
N LYS A 49 1.13 -4.74 4.31
CA LYS A 49 0.93 -5.64 3.17
C LYS A 49 -0.23 -5.17 2.28
N PRO A 50 -0.10 -5.26 0.94
CA PRO A 50 -1.20 -4.90 0.06
C PRO A 50 -2.38 -5.86 0.22
N VAL A 51 -3.56 -5.31 0.49
CA VAL A 51 -4.85 -6.02 0.53
C VAL A 51 -5.30 -6.23 -0.89
N GLY A 52 -5.43 -7.50 -1.28
CA GLY A 52 -5.81 -7.84 -2.64
C GLY A 52 -4.63 -8.19 -3.54
N GLU A 53 -3.65 -8.95 -3.00
CA GLU A 53 -2.95 -9.96 -3.82
C GLU A 53 -3.97 -11.00 -4.31
N ARG A 54 -4.91 -10.56 -5.15
CA ARG A 54 -5.76 -11.44 -5.93
C ARG A 54 -4.99 -11.68 -7.20
N ARG A 55 -4.13 -12.70 -7.16
CA ARG A 55 -3.64 -13.37 -8.37
C ARG A 55 -4.85 -13.62 -9.28
N ARG A 56 -4.87 -12.99 -10.44
CA ARG A 56 -5.56 -13.50 -11.61
C ARG A 56 -4.48 -13.85 -12.63
#